data_AF-A0A6A4H1B7-F1
#
_entry.id   AF-A0A6A4H1B7-F1
#
_cell.length_a   1.000
_cell.length_b   1.000
_cell.length_c   1.000
_cell.angle_alpha   90.00
_cell.angle_beta   90.00
_cell.angle_gamma   90.00
#
_symmetry.space_group_name_H-M   'P 1'
#
loop_
_entity.id
_entity.type
_entity.pdbx_description
1 polymer ?
#
loop_
_entity_poly.entity_id
_entity_poly.type
_entity_poly.pdbx_seq_one_letter_code
_entity_poly.pdbx_strand_id
1 'polypeptide(L)'
;MSLLAALNRHSVEAVVVTSSAQLPETSCSLDLEKFIFADAIVYGEHLNGHLACGMQMRRLVIRHDHMDDYSGMQKFNGLCEIEVQLTRTSSFSWLPGFTHAHPSLKKISFTDSFDYLRSSNTIPFIQPLFEALREQGVYRAVRIQGFSVTRSGPSTSATDMTDDWEVTGLHLRQVADRLVLPIVHSLFPWISILTLDRGCGRI
;
A
#
# COMPACT_ATOMS: atom_id res chain seq x y z
N MET A 1 17.48 27.85 17.56
CA MET A 1 16.81 26.61 18.02
C MET A 1 15.92 26.14 16.88
N SER A 2 15.99 24.88 16.46
CA SER A 2 15.07 24.38 15.43
C SER A 2 13.66 24.21 16.00
N LEU A 3 12.63 24.42 15.17
CA LEU A 3 11.23 24.25 15.55
C LEU A 3 10.98 22.85 16.15
N LEU A 4 11.61 21.81 15.60
CA LEU A 4 11.54 20.46 16.15
C LEU A 4 12.12 20.33 17.54
N ALA A 5 13.25 20.97 17.86
CA ALA A 5 13.81 20.90 19.21
C ALA A 5 12.90 21.58 20.25
N ALA A 6 12.17 22.63 19.83
CA ALA A 6 11.16 23.27 20.68
C ALA A 6 9.92 22.37 20.86
N LEU A 7 9.42 21.77 19.78
CA LEU A 7 8.31 20.81 19.83
C LEU A 7 8.68 19.55 20.64
N ASN A 8 9.94 19.11 20.54
CA ASN A 8 10.45 17.96 21.30
C ASN A 8 10.55 18.25 22.81
N ARG A 9 10.53 19.52 23.23
CA ARG A 9 10.47 19.90 24.66
C ARG A 9 9.05 20.20 25.13
N HIS A 10 8.11 20.32 24.21
CA HIS A 10 6.71 20.56 24.54
C HIS A 10 6.05 19.27 25.02
N SER A 11 5.06 19.41 25.91
CA SER A 11 4.27 18.31 26.49
C SER A 11 3.22 17.73 25.54
N VAL A 12 3.40 17.91 24.22
CA VAL A 12 2.47 17.31 23.25
C VAL A 12 2.77 15.82 23.15
N GLU A 13 1.72 15.00 23.13
CA GLU A 13 1.81 13.54 23.01
C GLU A 13 2.35 13.11 21.65
N ALA A 14 1.89 13.74 20.57
CA ALA A 14 2.36 13.45 19.22
C ALA A 14 2.42 14.70 18.33
N VAL A 15 3.39 14.72 17.43
CA VAL A 15 3.57 15.77 16.41
C VAL A 15 3.46 15.12 15.04
N VAL A 16 2.45 15.51 14.27
CA VAL A 16 2.28 15.03 12.90
C VAL A 16 3.08 15.90 11.94
N VAL A 17 3.94 15.27 11.15
CA VAL A 17 4.76 15.92 10.13
C VAL A 17 4.26 15.46 8.76
N THR A 18 3.93 16.40 7.88
CA THR A 18 3.35 16.11 6.56
C THR A 18 4.34 16.32 5.41
N SER A 19 5.54 16.82 5.69
CA SER A 19 6.56 17.09 4.67
C SER A 19 7.96 16.80 5.19
N SER A 20 8.78 16.11 4.40
CA SER A 20 10.19 15.81 4.75
C SER A 20 11.03 17.08 4.87
N ALA A 21 10.66 18.17 4.18
CA ALA A 21 11.32 19.47 4.31
C ALA A 21 11.20 20.10 5.71
N GLN A 22 10.27 19.61 6.54
CA GLN A 22 10.12 20.03 7.93
C GLN A 22 10.98 19.20 8.87
N LEU A 23 11.54 18.07 8.42
CA LEU A 23 12.38 17.21 9.24
C LEU A 23 13.76 17.84 9.42
N PRO A 24 14.36 17.73 10.61
CA PRO A 24 15.69 18.25 10.84
C PRO A 24 16.70 17.37 10.12
N GLU A 25 17.81 17.94 9.66
CA GLU A 25 18.98 17.16 9.29
C GLU A 25 19.44 16.37 10.53
N THR A 26 19.32 15.05 10.50
CA THR A 26 19.58 14.21 11.67
C THR A 26 21.07 14.01 11.88
N SER A 27 21.58 14.58 12.97
CA SER A 27 22.80 14.11 13.64
C SER A 27 22.39 13.33 14.91
N CYS A 28 21.83 12.12 14.76
CA CYS A 28 21.58 11.05 15.77
C CYS A 28 21.35 11.41 17.27
N SER A 29 20.87 12.60 17.62
CA SER A 29 20.86 13.13 19.01
C SER A 29 19.47 13.52 19.51
N LEU A 30 18.46 13.45 18.65
CA LEU A 30 17.08 13.77 18.98
C LEU A 30 16.28 12.48 19.02
N ASP A 31 15.68 12.19 20.17
CA ASP A 31 14.59 11.22 20.27
C ASP A 31 13.37 11.77 19.52
N LEU A 32 12.89 11.00 18.54
CA LEU A 32 11.79 11.35 17.64
C LEU A 32 10.55 10.47 17.84
N GLU A 33 10.44 9.69 18.91
CA GLU A 33 9.34 8.74 19.14
C GLU A 33 7.94 9.35 19.04
N LYS A 34 7.80 10.62 19.39
CA LYS A 34 6.54 11.37 19.33
C LYS A 34 6.24 12.02 17.97
N PHE A 35 7.16 11.91 17.00
CA PHE A 35 6.93 12.45 15.66
C PHE A 35 6.33 11.36 14.77
N ILE A 36 5.20 11.67 14.14
CA ILE A 36 4.50 10.79 13.21
C ILE A 36 4.60 11.41 11.82
N PHE A 37 5.29 10.74 10.91
CA PHE A 37 5.31 11.13 9.52
C PHE A 37 4.02 10.63 8.84
N ALA A 38 3.19 11.58 8.40
CA ALA A 38 1.87 11.28 7.87
C ALA A 38 1.95 10.49 6.56
N ASP A 39 2.73 10.99 5.60
CA ASP A 39 2.90 10.42 4.27
C ASP A 39 4.38 10.44 3.89
N ALA A 40 4.96 9.25 3.79
CA ALA A 40 6.32 9.07 3.30
C ALA A 40 6.30 8.58 1.87
N ILE A 41 7.17 9.13 1.04
CA ILE A 41 7.43 8.58 -0.29
C ILE A 41 8.89 8.19 -0.38
N VAL A 42 9.16 6.89 -0.50
CA VAL A 42 10.52 6.36 -0.58
C VAL A 42 10.91 6.26 -2.05
N TYR A 43 11.52 7.33 -2.57
CA TYR A 43 12.17 7.38 -3.88
C TYR A 43 13.70 7.49 -3.80
N GLY A 44 14.29 7.21 -2.64
CA GLY A 44 15.72 7.39 -2.38
C GLY A 44 16.07 8.43 -1.32
N GLU A 45 15.09 8.98 -0.59
CA GLU A 45 15.35 9.84 0.59
C GLU A 45 15.71 8.99 1.82
N HIS A 46 16.79 9.37 2.51
CA HIS A 46 17.32 8.67 3.68
C HIS A 46 16.49 8.95 4.95
N LEU A 47 15.26 8.43 5.03
CA LEU A 47 14.46 8.42 6.27
C LEU A 47 15.05 7.52 7.36
N ASN A 48 16.06 6.71 7.03
CA ASN A 48 16.68 5.76 7.94
C ASN A 48 17.23 6.42 9.21
N GLY A 49 17.77 7.65 9.11
CA GLY A 49 18.25 8.40 10.27
C GLY A 49 17.13 8.75 11.25
N HIS A 50 15.99 9.24 10.73
CA HIS A 50 14.83 9.60 11.54
C HIS A 50 14.14 8.38 12.14
N LEU A 51 13.99 7.31 11.35
CA LEU A 51 13.41 6.04 11.80
C LEU A 51 14.27 5.38 12.90
N ALA A 52 15.60 5.43 12.77
CA ALA A 52 16.52 4.96 13.81
C ALA A 52 16.41 5.78 15.11
N CYS A 53 15.94 7.02 15.03
CA CYS A 53 15.67 7.88 16.19
C CYS A 53 14.26 7.67 16.78
N GLY A 54 13.54 6.62 16.38
CA GLY A 54 12.22 6.28 16.93
C GLY A 54 11.02 6.90 16.22
N MET A 55 11.25 7.72 15.18
CA MET A 55 10.15 8.35 14.43
C MET A 55 9.15 7.32 13.92
N GLN A 56 7.87 7.62 14.08
CA GLN A 56 6.77 6.78 13.58
C GLN A 56 6.37 7.22 12.17
N MET A 57 5.81 6.29 11.40
CA MET A 57 5.31 6.53 10.05
C MET A 57 3.91 5.97 9.93
N ARG A 58 2.95 6.76 9.43
CA ARG A 58 1.56 6.31 9.28
C ARG A 58 1.31 5.68 7.92
N ARG A 59 1.70 6.37 6.84
CA ARG A 59 1.52 5.90 5.46
C ARG A 59 2.84 5.92 4.69
N LEU A 60 3.09 4.83 3.96
CA LEU A 60 4.25 4.66 3.10
C LEU A 60 3.83 4.49 1.64
N VAL A 61 4.40 5.26 0.74
CA VAL A 61 4.32 5.04 -0.71
C VAL A 61 5.69 4.60 -1.19
N ILE A 62 5.75 3.45 -1.85
CA ILE A 62 6.99 2.81 -2.23
C ILE A 62 6.85 2.11 -3.58
N ARG A 63 7.92 2.12 -4.37
CA ARG A 63 7.97 1.33 -5.60
C ARG A 63 8.30 -0.12 -5.30
N HIS A 64 7.65 -1.02 -6.02
CA HIS A 64 7.79 -2.45 -5.82
C HIS A 64 9.24 -2.94 -5.92
N ASP A 65 10.05 -2.35 -6.81
CA ASP A 65 11.47 -2.70 -6.98
C ASP A 65 12.35 -2.43 -5.75
N HIS A 66 11.86 -1.67 -4.77
CA HIS A 66 12.53 -1.47 -3.48
C HIS A 66 11.99 -2.39 -2.37
N MET A 67 10.90 -3.13 -2.60
CA MET A 67 10.27 -3.94 -1.54
C MET A 67 11.09 -5.16 -1.14
N ASP A 68 11.90 -5.70 -2.06
CA ASP A 68 12.76 -6.84 -1.76
C ASP A 68 13.83 -6.46 -0.70
N ASP A 69 14.29 -5.21 -0.70
CA ASP A 69 15.21 -4.65 0.30
C ASP A 69 14.56 -4.50 1.68
N TYR A 70 13.23 -4.43 1.74
CA TYR A 70 12.45 -4.22 2.97
C TYR A 70 11.70 -5.47 3.44
N SER A 71 12.08 -6.66 2.97
CA SER A 71 11.46 -7.97 3.25
C SER A 71 11.58 -8.47 4.71
N GLY A 72 11.43 -7.58 5.70
CA GLY A 72 11.37 -7.86 7.14
C GLY A 72 12.47 -7.20 7.97
N MET A 73 13.51 -6.65 7.34
CA MET A 73 14.65 -6.06 8.06
C MET A 73 14.40 -4.62 8.53
N GLN A 74 13.64 -3.83 7.77
CA GLN A 74 13.29 -2.47 8.14
C GLN A 74 11.91 -2.43 8.80
N LYS A 75 11.87 -1.97 10.05
CA LYS A 75 10.62 -1.75 10.78
C LYS A 75 10.17 -0.30 10.64
N PHE A 76 8.94 -0.12 10.17
CA PHE A 76 8.26 1.17 10.15
C PHE A 76 7.30 1.24 11.34
N ASN A 77 7.73 1.86 12.43
CA ASN A 77 6.93 1.97 13.64
C ASN A 77 5.65 2.77 13.36
N GLY A 78 4.49 2.28 13.81
CA GLY A 78 3.20 2.95 13.60
C GLY A 78 2.60 2.81 12.19
N LEU A 79 3.22 2.04 11.29
CA LEU A 79 2.75 1.91 9.91
C LEU A 79 1.35 1.31 9.85
N CYS A 80 0.42 2.07 9.27
CA CYS A 80 -0.98 1.71 9.14
C CYS A 80 -1.38 1.46 7.69
N GLU A 81 -0.76 2.16 6.74
CA GLU A 81 -1.11 2.08 5.33
C GLU A 81 0.15 2.02 4.47
N ILE A 82 0.13 1.18 3.44
CA ILE A 82 1.16 1.16 2.41
C ILE A 82 0.52 1.25 1.03
N GLU A 83 1.17 1.97 0.13
CA GLU A 83 0.89 1.98 -1.29
C GLU A 83 2.12 1.50 -2.05
N VAL A 84 1.93 0.41 -2.80
CA VAL A 84 2.96 -0.25 -3.59
C VAL A 84 2.73 0.07 -5.06
N GLN A 85 3.66 0.80 -5.66
CA GLN A 85 3.66 1.09 -7.09
C GLN A 85 4.24 -0.12 -7.82
N LEU A 86 3.38 -0.85 -8.53
CA LEU A 86 3.71 -2.08 -9.21
C LEU A 86 4.66 -1.84 -10.40
N THR A 87 5.51 -2.83 -10.67
CA THR A 87 6.36 -2.88 -11.86
C THR A 87 6.05 -4.15 -12.66
N ARG A 88 6.53 -4.25 -13.90
CA ARG A 88 6.18 -5.36 -14.81
C ARG A 88 6.59 -6.75 -14.29
N THR A 89 7.56 -6.82 -13.39
CA THR A 89 8.16 -8.08 -12.90
C THR A 89 8.09 -8.17 -11.38
N SER A 90 6.93 -7.83 -10.82
CA SER A 90 6.76 -7.85 -9.37
C SER A 90 6.65 -9.27 -8.80
N SER A 91 7.48 -9.57 -7.80
CA SER A 91 7.33 -10.71 -6.88
C SER A 91 6.65 -10.26 -5.58
N PHE A 92 5.74 -11.06 -5.03
CA PHE A 92 5.05 -10.73 -3.77
C PHE A 92 5.54 -11.60 -2.59
N SER A 93 6.72 -12.21 -2.71
CA SER A 93 7.33 -13.02 -1.64
C SER A 93 7.63 -12.22 -0.37
N TRP A 94 7.82 -10.89 -0.47
CA TRP A 94 8.03 -10.02 0.69
C TRP A 94 6.77 -9.80 1.52
N LEU A 95 5.59 -9.94 0.91
CA LEU A 95 4.31 -9.52 1.50
C LEU A 95 3.99 -10.21 2.83
N PRO A 96 4.12 -11.55 2.98
CA PRO A 96 3.86 -12.21 4.25
C PRO A 96 4.79 -11.73 5.37
N GLY A 97 6.10 -11.66 5.10
CA GLY A 97 7.09 -11.21 6.09
C GLY A 97 6.89 -9.74 6.48
N PHE A 98 6.58 -8.88 5.51
CA PHE A 98 6.31 -7.46 5.75
C PHE A 98 5.05 -7.25 6.60
N THR A 99 3.97 -7.92 6.25
CA THR A 99 2.69 -7.85 6.95
C THR A 99 2.79 -8.38 8.39
N HIS A 100 3.60 -9.42 8.60
CA HIS A 100 3.91 -9.94 9.93
C HIS A 100 4.74 -8.95 10.77
N ALA A 101 5.71 -8.28 10.14
CA ALA A 101 6.56 -7.29 10.81
C ALA A 101 5.80 -6.00 11.20
N HIS A 102 4.63 -5.75 10.61
CA HIS A 102 3.83 -4.53 10.80
C HIS A 102 2.41 -4.86 11.30
N PRO A 103 2.22 -5.16 12.60
CA PRO A 103 0.92 -5.56 13.15
C PRO A 103 -0.14 -4.44 13.08
N SER A 104 0.28 -3.18 13.08
CA SER A 104 -0.60 -2.02 12.93
C SER A 104 -1.05 -1.77 11.49
N LEU A 105 -0.51 -2.51 10.50
CA LEU A 105 -0.86 -2.35 9.10
C LEU A 105 -2.31 -2.78 8.88
N LYS A 106 -3.12 -1.84 8.39
CA LYS A 106 -4.55 -1.98 8.14
C LYS A 106 -4.90 -1.99 6.67
N LYS A 107 -4.09 -1.34 5.81
CA LYS A 107 -4.39 -1.19 4.38
C LYS A 107 -3.14 -1.35 3.52
N ILE A 108 -3.28 -2.08 2.43
CA ILE A 108 -2.26 -2.21 1.37
C ILE A 108 -2.94 -1.83 0.07
N SER A 109 -2.41 -0.82 -0.60
CA SER A 109 -2.88 -0.40 -1.92
C SER A 109 -1.84 -0.77 -2.95
N PHE A 110 -2.27 -1.35 -4.06
CA PHE A 110 -1.44 -1.64 -5.20
C PHE A 110 -1.89 -0.74 -6.33
N THR A 111 -0.98 0.09 -6.82
CA THR A 111 -1.23 1.00 -7.93
C THR A 111 -0.32 0.61 -9.07
N ASP A 112 -0.89 0.41 -10.25
CA ASP A 112 -0.15 0.14 -11.46
C ASP A 112 -0.20 1.36 -12.39
N SER A 113 0.96 1.70 -12.94
CA SER A 113 1.07 2.65 -14.05
C SER A 113 0.94 1.93 -15.41
N PHE A 114 0.93 0.61 -15.40
CA PHE A 114 0.85 -0.28 -16.54
C PHE A 114 -0.43 -1.15 -16.50
N ASP A 115 -0.71 -1.82 -17.62
CA ASP A 115 -1.85 -2.73 -17.70
C ASP A 115 -1.44 -4.07 -17.08
N TYR A 116 -1.64 -4.22 -15.75
CA TYR A 116 -1.26 -5.38 -14.92
C TYR A 116 -1.67 -6.77 -15.47
N LEU A 117 -2.62 -6.79 -16.42
CA LEU A 117 -3.24 -7.96 -17.05
C LEU A 117 -2.32 -8.97 -17.76
N ARG A 118 -1.00 -8.75 -17.81
CA ARG A 118 -0.11 -9.52 -18.71
C ARG A 118 0.93 -10.42 -18.07
N SER A 119 1.13 -10.38 -16.76
CA SER A 119 2.15 -11.20 -16.08
C SER A 119 1.55 -12.33 -15.26
N SER A 120 2.18 -13.51 -15.32
CA SER A 120 1.86 -14.74 -14.59
C SER A 120 2.01 -14.66 -13.05
N ASN A 121 2.32 -13.50 -12.51
CA ASN A 121 2.59 -13.27 -11.08
C ASN A 121 1.49 -12.41 -10.47
N THR A 122 0.27 -12.93 -10.51
CA THR A 122 -0.90 -12.26 -9.96
C THR A 122 -0.85 -12.26 -8.44
N ILE A 123 -1.06 -11.08 -7.87
CA ILE A 123 -1.20 -10.92 -6.42
C ILE A 123 -2.37 -11.80 -5.95
N PRO A 124 -2.20 -12.61 -4.88
CA PRO A 124 -3.22 -13.59 -4.45
C PRO A 124 -4.62 -13.00 -4.31
N PHE A 125 -4.73 -11.77 -3.83
CA PHE A 125 -6.01 -11.10 -3.57
C PHE A 125 -6.87 -10.85 -4.81
N ILE A 126 -6.25 -10.63 -5.97
CA ILE A 126 -6.96 -10.25 -7.20
C ILE A 126 -6.99 -11.38 -8.24
N GLN A 127 -6.27 -12.48 -7.97
CA GLN A 127 -6.23 -13.66 -8.84
C GLN A 127 -7.63 -14.21 -9.18
N PRO A 128 -8.58 -14.34 -8.25
CA PRO A 128 -9.92 -14.85 -8.57
C PRO A 128 -10.66 -14.00 -9.61
N LEU A 129 -10.44 -12.68 -9.60
CA LEU A 129 -11.05 -11.78 -10.58
C LEU A 129 -10.49 -12.03 -11.98
N PHE A 130 -9.18 -12.23 -12.11
CA PHE A 130 -8.58 -12.54 -13.40
C PHE A 130 -9.10 -13.85 -13.98
N GLU A 131 -9.21 -14.88 -13.13
CA GLU A 131 -9.72 -16.18 -13.53
C GLU A 131 -11.18 -16.07 -14.00
N ALA A 132 -12.05 -15.43 -13.22
CA ALA A 132 -13.46 -15.26 -13.58
C ALA A 132 -13.64 -14.42 -14.85
N LEU A 133 -12.90 -13.32 -15.03
CA LEU A 133 -12.95 -12.51 -16.25
C LEU A 133 -12.47 -13.30 -17.49
N ARG A 134 -11.47 -14.17 -17.31
CA ARG A 134 -10.96 -15.04 -18.39
C ARG A 134 -11.98 -16.12 -18.75
N GLU A 135 -12.57 -16.78 -17.77
CA GLU A 135 -13.61 -17.81 -17.95
C GLU A 135 -14.84 -17.25 -18.67
N GLN A 136 -15.22 -16.01 -18.35
CA GLN A 136 -16.34 -15.32 -18.98
C GLN A 136 -15.97 -14.63 -20.31
N GLY A 137 -14.72 -14.74 -20.76
CA GLY A 137 -14.26 -14.17 -22.04
C GLY A 137 -14.16 -12.63 -22.08
N VAL A 138 -14.33 -11.94 -20.95
CA VAL A 138 -14.38 -10.47 -20.85
C VAL A 138 -13.08 -9.83 -20.34
N TYR A 139 -12.02 -10.62 -20.13
CA TYR A 139 -10.73 -10.14 -19.62
C TYR A 139 -10.06 -9.04 -20.46
N ARG A 140 -10.43 -8.87 -21.74
CA ARG A 140 -9.94 -7.77 -22.60
C ARG A 140 -10.78 -6.50 -22.51
N ALA A 141 -11.97 -6.59 -21.91
CA ALA A 141 -12.95 -5.51 -21.83
C ALA A 141 -12.84 -4.69 -20.54
N VAL A 142 -11.77 -4.90 -19.77
CA VAL A 142 -11.45 -4.15 -18.56
C VAL A 142 -9.95 -4.17 -18.36
N ARG A 143 -9.42 -3.12 -17.74
CA ARG A 143 -8.06 -3.05 -17.22
C ARG A 143 -8.10 -2.77 -15.73
N ILE A 144 -7.35 -3.52 -14.93
CA ILE A 144 -7.20 -3.26 -13.50
C ILE A 144 -6.01 -2.31 -13.33
N GLN A 145 -6.27 -1.08 -12.90
CA GLN A 145 -5.22 -0.08 -12.63
C GLN A 145 -4.70 -0.14 -11.21
N GLY A 146 -5.48 -0.74 -10.30
CA GLY A 146 -5.08 -0.87 -8.92
C GLY A 146 -6.19 -1.46 -8.08
N PHE A 147 -5.81 -1.84 -6.87
CA PHE A 147 -6.75 -2.35 -5.88
C PHE A 147 -6.18 -2.12 -4.49
N SER A 148 -7.04 -2.16 -3.48
CA SER A 148 -6.66 -2.06 -2.09
C SER A 148 -7.23 -3.25 -1.33
N VAL A 149 -6.42 -3.78 -0.43
CA VAL A 149 -6.87 -4.74 0.58
C VAL A 149 -6.85 -4.08 1.95
N THR A 150 -7.82 -4.43 2.78
CA THR A 150 -7.93 -3.96 4.16
C THR A 150 -8.03 -5.14 5.10
N ARG A 151 -7.42 -5.00 6.28
CA ARG A 151 -7.44 -6.02 7.31
C ARG A 151 -8.73 -5.90 8.13
N SER A 152 -9.51 -6.97 8.22
CA SER A 152 -10.83 -6.97 8.90
C SER A 152 -10.71 -7.13 10.43
N GLY A 153 -9.58 -7.62 10.93
CA GLY A 153 -9.32 -7.82 12.35
C GLY A 153 -7.84 -8.13 12.67
N PRO A 154 -7.46 -8.20 13.95
CA PRO A 154 -6.12 -8.63 14.34
C PRO A 154 -5.90 -10.10 13.92
N SER A 155 -4.81 -10.36 13.20
CA SER A 155 -4.48 -11.69 12.67
C SER A 155 -4.41 -12.73 13.79
N THR A 156 -5.21 -13.78 13.66
CA THR A 156 -5.15 -14.96 14.53
C THR A 156 -4.35 -16.10 13.91
N SER A 157 -3.98 -15.98 12.63
CA SER A 157 -3.33 -17.01 11.82
C SER A 157 -2.00 -16.50 11.27
N ALA A 158 -0.93 -17.26 11.48
CA ALA A 158 0.40 -16.95 10.94
C ALA A 158 0.62 -17.51 9.52
N THR A 159 -0.29 -18.35 9.03
CA THR A 159 -0.08 -19.20 7.84
C THR A 159 -0.86 -18.76 6.62
N ASP A 160 -2.00 -18.07 6.77
CA ASP A 160 -2.80 -17.63 5.62
C ASP A 160 -3.00 -16.11 5.61
N MET A 161 -2.26 -15.43 4.72
CA MET A 161 -2.36 -13.98 4.51
C MET A 161 -3.71 -13.56 3.92
N THR A 162 -4.41 -14.45 3.24
CA THR A 162 -5.65 -14.10 2.52
C THR A 162 -6.89 -14.08 3.41
N ASP A 163 -6.86 -14.75 4.56
CA ASP A 163 -8.04 -14.88 5.41
C ASP A 163 -8.34 -13.58 6.19
N ASP A 164 -7.30 -12.83 6.55
CA ASP A 164 -7.44 -11.60 7.34
C ASP A 164 -7.60 -10.34 6.48
N TRP A 165 -7.44 -10.47 5.15
CA TRP A 165 -7.33 -9.36 4.21
C TRP A 165 -8.38 -9.45 3.11
N GLU A 166 -9.21 -8.42 3.02
CA GLU A 166 -10.29 -8.34 2.05
C GLU A 166 -10.03 -7.25 1.01
N VAL A 167 -10.42 -7.51 -0.25
CA VAL A 167 -10.40 -6.48 -1.30
C VAL A 167 -11.51 -5.47 -1.05
N THR A 168 -11.14 -4.26 -0.62
CA THR A 168 -12.09 -3.17 -0.31
C THR A 168 -12.05 -2.04 -1.32
N GLY A 169 -10.99 -1.96 -2.13
CA GLY A 169 -10.81 -0.95 -3.17
C GLY A 169 -10.49 -1.60 -4.51
N LEU A 170 -11.11 -1.13 -5.59
CA LEU A 170 -10.81 -1.60 -6.94
C LEU A 170 -10.88 -0.43 -7.93
N HIS A 171 -9.86 -0.30 -8.77
CA HIS A 171 -9.79 0.69 -9.83
C HIS A 171 -9.76 0.00 -11.19
N LEU A 172 -10.85 0.14 -11.93
CA LEU A 172 -11.04 -0.42 -13.26
C LEU A 172 -11.04 0.67 -14.31
N ARG A 173 -10.41 0.39 -15.43
CA ARG A 173 -10.36 1.27 -16.60
C ARG A 173 -10.85 0.55 -17.84
N GLN A 174 -11.39 1.31 -18.80
CA GLN A 174 -11.89 0.78 -20.08
C GLN A 174 -12.95 -0.31 -19.91
N VAL A 175 -13.83 -0.17 -18.90
CA VAL A 175 -14.93 -1.12 -18.66
C VAL A 175 -15.95 -1.01 -19.79
N ALA A 176 -15.82 -1.89 -20.79
CA ALA A 176 -16.63 -1.88 -22.00
C ALA A 176 -17.75 -2.94 -21.98
N ASP A 177 -17.65 -3.93 -21.09
CA ASP A 177 -18.60 -5.04 -21.00
C ASP A 177 -19.45 -4.98 -19.72
N ARG A 178 -20.76 -5.23 -19.88
CA ARG A 178 -21.75 -5.27 -18.81
C ARG A 178 -21.53 -6.39 -17.80
N LEU A 179 -20.79 -7.44 -18.16
CA LEU A 179 -20.52 -8.60 -17.31
C LEU A 179 -19.42 -8.35 -16.28
N VAL A 180 -18.59 -7.31 -16.46
CA VAL A 180 -17.47 -7.01 -15.55
C VAL A 180 -17.97 -6.68 -14.13
N LEU A 181 -18.95 -5.81 -14.00
CA LEU A 181 -19.45 -5.37 -12.68
C LEU A 181 -20.11 -6.50 -11.89
N PRO A 182 -21.00 -7.35 -12.47
CA PRO A 182 -21.51 -8.53 -11.79
C PRO A 182 -20.43 -9.48 -11.26
N ILE A 183 -19.38 -9.73 -12.06
CA ILE A 183 -18.25 -10.59 -11.64
C ILE A 183 -17.53 -9.98 -10.43
N VAL A 184 -17.21 -8.69 -10.50
CA VAL A 184 -16.55 -7.96 -9.41
C VAL A 184 -17.38 -8.01 -8.12
N HIS A 185 -18.68 -7.74 -8.22
CA HIS A 185 -19.57 -7.76 -7.05
C HIS A 185 -19.72 -9.16 -6.44
N SER A 186 -19.70 -10.20 -7.26
CA SER A 186 -19.79 -11.58 -6.80
C SER A 186 -18.54 -12.03 -6.05
N LEU A 187 -17.35 -11.58 -6.50
CA LEU A 187 -16.07 -12.00 -5.91
C LEU A 187 -15.66 -11.16 -4.71
N PHE A 188 -16.03 -9.89 -4.72
CA PHE A 188 -15.63 -8.93 -3.69
C PHE A 188 -16.85 -8.19 -3.14
N PRO A 189 -17.69 -8.87 -2.34
CA PRO A 189 -18.92 -8.28 -1.81
C PRO A 189 -18.65 -7.09 -0.87
N TRP A 190 -17.43 -6.96 -0.33
CA TRP A 190 -17.01 -5.94 0.62
C TRP A 190 -16.27 -4.75 -0.02
N ILE A 191 -16.33 -4.59 -1.35
CA ILE A 191 -15.80 -3.39 -1.99
C ILE A 191 -16.54 -2.15 -1.46
N SER A 192 -15.78 -1.26 -0.84
CA SER A 192 -16.25 0.05 -0.38
C SER A 192 -15.92 1.17 -1.37
N ILE A 193 -14.86 0.98 -2.18
CA ILE A 193 -14.41 1.95 -3.17
C ILE A 193 -14.25 1.26 -4.52
N LEU A 194 -15.12 1.59 -5.48
CA LEU A 194 -14.99 1.17 -6.88
C LEU A 194 -14.77 2.42 -7.75
N THR A 195 -13.61 2.51 -8.37
CA THR A 195 -13.29 3.59 -9.32
C THR A 195 -13.40 3.06 -10.74
N LEU A 196 -14.15 3.76 -11.59
CA LEU A 196 -14.37 3.41 -12.99
C LEU A 196 -13.86 4.53 -13.90
N ASP A 197 -12.76 4.29 -14.61
CA ASP A 197 -12.25 5.20 -15.64
C ASP A 197 -12.68 4.73 -17.04
N ARG A 198 -13.51 5.52 -17.70
CA ARG A 198 -13.78 5.38 -19.14
C ARG A 198 -12.62 6.06 -19.87
N GLY A 199 -11.46 5.40 -19.93
CA GLY A 199 -10.24 5.98 -20.50
C GLY A 199 -10.52 6.76 -21.78
N CYS A 200 -9.85 7.90 -21.98
CA CYS A 200 -10.10 8.85 -23.07
C CYS A 200 -10.23 8.13 -24.43
N GLY A 201 -11.46 7.89 -24.88
CA GLY A 201 -11.73 7.55 -26.26
C GLY A 201 -11.43 8.79 -27.09
N ARG A 202 -10.55 8.68 -28.09
CA ARG A 202 -10.66 9.58 -29.23
C ARG A 202 -12.02 9.28 -29.87
N ILE A 203 -12.95 10.22 -29.70
CA ILE A 203 -14.19 10.31 -30.47
C ILE A 203 -13.79 10.56 -31.93
#